data_AF-A0A4T0BIR4-F1
#
_entry.id   AF-A0A4T0BIR4-F1
#
_cell.length_a   1.000
_cell.length_b   1.000
_cell.length_c   1.000
_cell.angle_alpha   90.00
_cell.angle_beta   90.00
_cell.angle_gamma   90.00
#
_symmetry.space_group_name_H-M   'P 1'
#
loop_
_entity.id
_entity.type
_entity.pdbx_description
1 polymer ?
#
loop_
_entity_poly.entity_id
_entity_poly.type
_entity_poly.pdbx_seq_one_letter_code
_entity_poly.pdbx_strand_id
1 'polypeptide(L)'
;MKVNSFLTVSALGVGALAHPFHAPRTIKHIDKRVCGFEERNLFARADATSTATATIPKATAWNPPSGMVTALDQVWTETLKENPGWSDDKNWITDQLIANNGSINYCVRWNHDGTNTAAQRNKTAAALQRSLKKWFDVLVGFEGFPLTSLDVNVVGYAVKDKSLLQGDTAGLDIYTTADADGVPECDTRCYRGGHLGV
;
A
#
# COMPACT_ATOMS: atom_id res chain seq x y z
N MET A 1 52.12 55.78 -13.63
CA MET A 1 51.37 56.89 -12.99
C MET A 1 49.94 56.40 -12.74
N LYS A 2 49.54 56.27 -11.45
CA LYS A 2 48.18 56.23 -10.85
C LYS A 2 47.11 55.37 -11.57
N VAL A 3 46.70 54.17 -11.12
CA VAL A 3 45.94 53.72 -9.92
C VAL A 3 44.51 54.31 -9.78
N ASN A 4 43.54 53.38 -9.56
CA ASN A 4 42.16 53.44 -9.00
C ASN A 4 41.08 53.02 -10.02
N SER A 5 40.07 52.18 -9.73
CA SER A 5 39.58 51.62 -8.47
C SER A 5 38.63 50.43 -8.76
N PHE A 6 38.70 49.43 -7.86
CA PHE A 6 37.70 48.49 -7.36
C PHE A 6 36.33 48.30 -8.06
N LEU A 7 35.99 47.02 -8.30
CA LEU A 7 34.80 46.38 -7.68
C LEU A 7 34.98 44.85 -7.67
N THR A 8 35.02 44.31 -6.45
CA THR A 8 34.94 42.90 -6.09
C THR A 8 33.50 42.41 -6.16
N VAL A 9 33.25 41.25 -6.77
CA VAL A 9 32.15 40.36 -6.38
C VAL A 9 32.71 38.95 -6.26
N SER A 10 32.80 38.50 -5.02
CA SER A 10 33.08 37.11 -4.67
C SER A 10 31.83 36.27 -4.92
N ALA A 11 31.95 35.20 -5.72
CA ALA A 11 31.00 34.09 -5.69
C ALA A 11 31.71 32.90 -5.05
N LEU A 12 31.34 32.63 -3.79
CA LEU A 12 31.68 31.44 -3.03
C LEU A 12 30.98 30.23 -3.68
N GLY A 13 31.73 29.15 -3.87
CA GLY A 13 31.25 27.93 -4.51
C GLY A 13 30.42 27.03 -3.62
N VAL A 14 29.85 25.99 -4.22
CA VAL A 14 29.66 24.67 -3.60
C VAL A 14 29.96 23.62 -4.67
N GLY A 15 30.94 22.77 -4.37
CA GLY A 15 31.33 21.64 -5.19
C GLY A 15 30.29 20.54 -5.15
N ALA A 16 30.06 19.92 -6.31
CA ALA A 16 29.35 18.66 -6.42
C ALA A 16 30.22 17.55 -5.78
N LEU A 17 29.90 17.18 -4.54
CA LEU A 17 30.33 15.91 -3.96
C LEU A 17 29.22 14.89 -4.24
N ALA A 18 29.38 14.16 -5.33
CA ALA A 18 28.67 12.91 -5.54
C ALA A 18 29.12 11.94 -4.45
N HIS A 19 28.25 11.68 -3.46
CA HIS A 19 28.44 10.54 -2.57
C HIS A 19 28.28 9.26 -3.40
N PRO A 20 29.18 8.27 -3.25
CA PRO A 20 29.06 7.01 -3.94
C PRO A 20 27.77 6.31 -3.48
N PHE A 21 26.84 6.14 -4.41
CA PHE A 21 25.73 5.20 -4.28
C PHE A 21 26.33 3.83 -3.96
N HIS A 22 26.17 3.38 -2.71
CA HIS A 22 26.36 1.98 -2.40
C HIS A 22 25.30 1.22 -3.20
N ALA A 23 25.75 0.49 -4.23
CA ALA A 23 24.90 -0.43 -4.96
C ALA A 23 24.18 -1.35 -3.94
N PRO A 24 22.84 -1.46 -3.97
CA PRO A 24 22.17 -2.41 -3.11
C PRO A 24 22.72 -3.80 -3.44
N ARG A 25 23.14 -4.52 -2.39
CA ARG A 25 23.48 -5.95 -2.46
C ARG A 25 22.46 -6.64 -3.36
N THR A 26 22.92 -7.29 -4.42
CA THR A 26 22.12 -8.26 -5.16
C THR A 26 21.75 -9.39 -4.20
N ILE A 27 20.60 -9.29 -3.56
CA ILE A 27 20.01 -10.36 -2.77
C ILE A 27 19.48 -11.37 -3.77
N LYS A 28 20.20 -12.49 -3.91
CA LYS A 28 19.76 -13.65 -4.66
C LYS A 28 18.44 -14.15 -4.06
N HIS A 29 17.38 -14.11 -4.86
CA HIS A 29 16.05 -14.71 -4.63
C HIS A 29 15.44 -14.49 -3.24
N ILE A 30 14.83 -13.31 -3.05
CA ILE A 30 13.79 -13.13 -2.04
C ILE A 30 12.53 -13.81 -2.60
N ASP A 31 11.93 -14.73 -1.84
CA ASP A 31 10.62 -15.30 -2.17
C ASP A 31 9.61 -14.14 -2.23
N LYS A 32 9.24 -13.74 -3.45
CA LYS A 32 8.52 -12.50 -3.78
C LYS A 32 7.02 -12.56 -3.42
N ARG A 33 6.54 -13.65 -2.83
CA ARG A 33 5.11 -13.99 -2.85
C ARG A 33 4.20 -13.08 -2.00
N VAL A 34 4.68 -12.45 -0.93
CA VAL A 34 3.77 -11.76 0.01
C VAL A 34 4.08 -10.28 0.24
N CYS A 35 5.36 -9.87 0.33
CA CYS A 35 5.75 -8.47 0.56
C CYS A 35 6.61 -7.87 -0.56
N GLY A 36 6.73 -8.57 -1.69
CA GLY A 36 7.36 -8.01 -2.88
C GLY A 36 6.43 -6.98 -3.50
N PHE A 37 6.65 -5.69 -3.22
CA PHE A 37 6.27 -4.67 -4.18
C PHE A 37 7.06 -5.00 -5.46
N GLU A 38 6.44 -5.69 -6.42
CA GLU A 38 6.87 -5.47 -7.78
C GLU A 38 6.51 -4.02 -8.06
N GLU A 39 7.47 -3.11 -7.88
CA GLU A 39 7.45 -1.82 -8.55
C GLU A 39 7.44 -2.13 -10.05
N ARG A 40 6.25 -2.40 -10.58
CA ARG A 40 6.07 -2.43 -12.02
C ARG A 40 6.25 -1.00 -12.46
N ASN A 41 7.38 -0.78 -13.11
CA ASN A 41 7.69 0.47 -13.78
C ASN A 41 6.48 0.82 -14.67
N LEU A 42 5.72 1.84 -14.27
CA LEU A 42 4.47 2.24 -14.94
C LEU A 42 4.69 2.62 -16.41
N PHE A 43 5.96 2.86 -16.78
CA PHE A 43 6.42 3.16 -18.13
C PHE A 43 6.86 1.93 -18.94
N ALA A 44 6.95 0.73 -18.36
CA ALA A 44 7.26 -0.52 -19.08
C ALA A 44 6.01 -1.14 -19.76
N ARG A 45 5.02 -0.30 -20.10
CA ARG A 45 3.67 -0.68 -20.58
C ARG A 45 3.65 -1.23 -22.03
N ALA A 46 4.76 -1.71 -22.56
CA ALA A 46 4.77 -2.24 -23.93
C ALA A 46 4.18 -3.66 -24.04
N ASP A 47 4.30 -4.50 -23.00
CA ASP A 47 4.08 -5.95 -23.17
C ASP A 47 2.91 -6.55 -22.36
N ALA A 48 2.14 -5.74 -21.64
CA ALA A 48 0.91 -6.21 -21.00
C ALA A 48 -0.29 -6.02 -21.93
N THR A 49 -0.56 -7.02 -22.77
CA THR A 49 -1.82 -7.15 -23.49
C THR A 49 -2.97 -7.43 -22.51
N SER A 50 -3.45 -6.38 -21.85
CA SER A 50 -4.70 -6.42 -21.08
C SER A 50 -5.87 -6.30 -22.06
N THR A 51 -6.38 -7.44 -22.50
CA THR A 51 -7.67 -7.55 -23.20
C THR A 51 -8.83 -7.33 -22.22
N ALA A 52 -9.01 -6.08 -21.80
CA ALA A 52 -10.27 -5.48 -21.36
C ALA A 52 -10.01 -4.00 -21.08
N THR A 53 -10.31 -3.13 -22.04
CA THR A 53 -10.42 -1.69 -21.75
C THR A 53 -11.71 -1.50 -20.97
N ALA A 54 -11.66 -1.79 -19.66
CA ALA A 54 -12.80 -1.52 -18.79
C ALA A 54 -13.10 -0.02 -18.84
N THR A 55 -14.28 0.35 -19.32
CA THR A 55 -14.69 1.74 -19.41
C THR A 55 -14.82 2.30 -18.00
N ILE A 56 -13.93 3.21 -17.62
CA ILE A 56 -14.04 3.96 -16.38
C ILE A 56 -15.28 4.86 -16.50
N PRO A 57 -16.22 4.83 -15.54
CA PRO A 57 -17.35 5.74 -15.56
C PRO A 57 -16.89 7.19 -15.61
N LYS A 58 -17.74 8.08 -16.15
CA LYS A 58 -17.46 9.51 -16.14
C LYS A 58 -17.16 9.96 -14.70
N ALA A 59 -16.09 10.74 -14.55
CA ALA A 59 -15.69 11.26 -13.25
C ALA A 59 -16.87 11.97 -12.57
N THR A 60 -17.18 11.55 -11.35
CA THR A 60 -18.07 12.28 -10.44
C THR A 60 -17.24 13.23 -9.60
N ALA A 61 -17.84 14.34 -9.19
CA ALA A 61 -17.22 15.29 -8.27
C ALA A 61 -17.85 15.19 -6.89
N TRP A 62 -17.12 15.59 -5.87
CA TRP A 62 -17.62 15.77 -4.51
C TRP A 62 -18.90 16.62 -4.50
N ASN A 63 -20.01 15.99 -4.10
CA ASN A 63 -21.34 16.60 -4.06
C ASN A 63 -22.13 16.08 -2.84
N PRO A 64 -21.76 16.50 -1.62
CA PRO A 64 -22.41 16.02 -0.41
C PRO A 64 -23.82 16.62 -0.26
N PRO A 65 -24.68 16.04 0.60
CA PRO A 65 -25.97 16.64 0.94
C PRO A 65 -25.79 18.09 1.41
N SER A 66 -26.60 19.01 0.89
CA SER A 66 -26.45 20.45 1.16
C SER A 66 -26.49 20.81 2.65
N GLY A 67 -27.30 20.09 3.44
CA GLY A 67 -27.38 20.25 4.89
C GLY A 67 -26.18 19.70 5.68
N MET A 68 -25.26 18.98 5.02
CA MET A 68 -24.07 18.39 5.65
C MET A 68 -22.75 19.07 5.26
N VAL A 69 -22.76 19.95 4.24
CA VAL A 69 -21.54 20.58 3.71
C VAL A 69 -20.68 21.19 4.83
N THR A 70 -21.28 22.01 5.69
CA THR A 70 -20.56 22.67 6.78
C THR A 70 -19.97 21.67 7.79
N ALA A 71 -20.73 20.64 8.19
CA ALA A 71 -20.25 19.68 9.17
C ALA A 71 -19.12 18.81 8.60
N LEU A 72 -19.22 18.40 7.34
CA LEU A 72 -18.18 17.63 6.66
C LEU A 72 -16.90 18.45 6.46
N ASP A 73 -17.02 19.72 6.11
CA ASP A 73 -15.90 20.65 5.99
C ASP A 73 -15.17 20.86 7.33
N GLN A 74 -15.93 21.01 8.42
CA GLN A 74 -15.38 21.11 9.77
C GLN A 74 -14.62 19.85 10.17
N VAL A 75 -15.22 18.66 9.99
CA VAL A 75 -14.55 17.38 10.32
C VAL A 75 -13.28 17.21 9.48
N TRP A 76 -13.34 17.52 8.18
CA TRP A 76 -12.17 17.44 7.31
C TRP A 76 -11.07 18.40 7.76
N THR A 77 -11.42 19.65 8.05
CA THR A 77 -10.48 20.66 8.54
C THR A 77 -9.82 20.25 9.86
N GLU A 78 -10.57 19.74 10.84
CA GLU A 78 -9.99 19.26 12.09
C GLU A 78 -9.12 18.01 11.89
N THR A 79 -9.54 17.08 11.03
CA THR A 79 -8.74 15.89 10.68
C THR A 79 -7.37 16.27 10.11
N LEU A 80 -7.34 17.29 9.23
CA LEU A 80 -6.11 17.81 8.64
C LEU A 80 -5.22 18.54 9.65
N LYS A 81 -5.80 19.19 10.66
CA LYS A 81 -5.03 19.82 11.76
C LYS A 81 -4.41 18.77 12.68
N GLU A 82 -5.13 17.69 12.97
CA GLU A 82 -4.65 16.59 13.81
C GLU A 82 -3.59 15.72 13.10
N ASN A 83 -3.62 15.69 11.77
CA ASN A 83 -2.70 14.92 10.94
C ASN A 83 -1.95 15.83 9.95
N PRO A 84 -1.10 16.75 10.43
CA PRO A 84 -0.27 17.55 9.56
C PRO A 84 0.67 16.63 8.76
N GLY A 85 0.78 16.84 7.44
CA GLY A 85 1.61 16.00 6.57
C GLY A 85 1.00 14.64 6.20
N TRP A 86 -0.31 14.43 6.41
CA TRP A 86 -0.98 13.18 6.00
C TRP A 86 -0.73 12.79 4.53
N SER A 87 -0.48 13.76 3.65
CA SER A 87 -0.20 13.54 2.24
C SER A 87 1.23 13.05 1.97
N ASP A 88 2.14 13.23 2.94
CA ASP A 88 3.53 12.78 2.85
C ASP A 88 3.63 11.28 3.12
N ASP A 89 2.68 10.71 3.85
CA ASP A 89 2.55 9.28 4.05
C ASP A 89 2.49 8.52 2.71
N LYS A 90 3.00 7.30 2.73
CA LYS A 90 3.03 6.38 1.60
C LYS A 90 2.42 5.05 2.00
N ASN A 91 2.20 4.21 0.98
CA ASN A 91 1.71 2.85 1.14
C ASN A 91 0.32 2.79 1.80
N TRP A 92 -0.54 3.76 1.45
CA TRP A 92 -1.97 3.67 1.71
C TRP A 92 -2.58 2.51 0.93
N ILE A 93 -3.77 2.08 1.34
CA ILE A 93 -4.49 1.03 0.61
C ILE A 93 -4.74 1.43 -0.85
N THR A 94 -4.98 2.72 -1.11
CA THR A 94 -5.13 3.28 -2.46
C THR A 94 -3.83 3.19 -3.26
N ASP A 95 -2.67 3.45 -2.64
CA ASP A 95 -1.37 3.32 -3.29
C ASP A 95 -1.13 1.88 -3.75
N GLN A 96 -1.43 0.92 -2.87
CA GLN A 96 -1.31 -0.51 -3.18
C GLN A 96 -2.25 -0.94 -4.30
N LEU A 97 -3.51 -0.48 -4.28
CA LEU A 97 -4.48 -0.78 -5.34
C LEU A 97 -4.03 -0.20 -6.68
N ILE A 98 -3.51 1.04 -6.71
CA ILE A 98 -3.03 1.67 -7.95
C ILE A 98 -1.78 0.95 -8.47
N ALA A 99 -0.82 0.66 -7.61
CA ALA A 99 0.41 -0.06 -7.99
C ALA A 99 0.11 -1.47 -8.55
N ASN A 100 -0.94 -2.12 -8.03
CA ASN A 100 -1.31 -3.48 -8.38
C ASN A 100 -2.56 -3.57 -9.29
N ASN A 101 -2.96 -2.49 -9.94
CA ASN A 101 -4.08 -2.44 -10.89
C ASN A 101 -5.38 -3.07 -10.33
N GLY A 102 -5.74 -2.68 -9.10
CA GLY A 102 -6.95 -3.15 -8.42
C GLY A 102 -6.80 -4.45 -7.65
N SER A 103 -5.60 -5.04 -7.54
CA SER A 103 -5.36 -6.20 -6.68
C SER A 103 -4.78 -5.79 -5.32
N ILE A 104 -5.12 -6.54 -4.26
CA ILE A 104 -4.51 -6.40 -2.93
C ILE A 104 -4.38 -7.77 -2.25
N ASN A 105 -3.28 -7.94 -1.52
CA ASN A 105 -2.95 -9.17 -0.81
C ASN A 105 -3.11 -8.98 0.70
N TYR A 106 -3.75 -9.94 1.37
CA TYR A 106 -3.91 -10.00 2.82
C TYR A 106 -3.16 -11.21 3.39
N CYS A 107 -2.49 -10.99 4.51
CA CYS A 107 -2.11 -12.04 5.43
C CYS A 107 -3.03 -11.99 6.67
N VAL A 108 -3.70 -13.09 6.97
CA VAL A 108 -4.70 -13.15 8.04
C VAL A 108 -4.05 -13.54 9.36
N ARG A 109 -4.15 -12.68 10.37
CA ARG A 109 -3.75 -13.00 11.74
C ARG A 109 -4.86 -13.79 12.44
N TRP A 110 -4.64 -15.09 12.63
CA TRP A 110 -5.55 -16.00 13.32
C TRP A 110 -5.11 -16.21 14.78
N ASN A 111 -5.44 -15.23 15.63
CA ASN A 111 -5.19 -15.30 17.07
C ASN A 111 -6.33 -16.01 17.82
N HIS A 112 -6.54 -17.29 17.50
CA HIS A 112 -7.62 -18.08 18.10
C HIS A 112 -7.14 -19.53 18.29
N ASP A 113 -7.48 -20.14 19.43
CA ASP A 113 -6.99 -21.48 19.79
C ASP A 113 -7.74 -22.62 19.07
N GLY A 114 -8.92 -22.32 18.53
CA GLY A 114 -9.67 -23.24 17.68
C GLY A 114 -9.12 -23.35 16.26
N THR A 115 -9.39 -24.51 15.65
CA THR A 115 -8.95 -24.86 14.29
C THR A 115 -9.58 -23.96 13.22
N ASN A 116 -8.81 -23.68 12.18
CA ASN A 116 -9.20 -22.98 10.97
C ASN A 116 -9.12 -23.96 9.78
N THR A 117 -10.27 -24.41 9.30
CA THR A 117 -10.43 -25.31 8.16
C THR A 117 -10.33 -24.56 6.84
N ALA A 118 -10.05 -25.27 5.73
CA ALA A 118 -10.07 -24.69 4.39
C ALA A 118 -11.40 -23.98 4.07
N ALA A 119 -12.54 -24.55 4.49
CA ALA A 119 -13.85 -23.92 4.30
C ALA A 119 -14.00 -22.60 5.08
N GLN A 120 -13.42 -22.49 6.28
CA GLN A 120 -13.39 -21.24 7.04
C GLN A 120 -12.47 -20.21 6.38
N ARG A 121 -11.28 -20.62 5.91
CA ARG A 121 -10.39 -19.73 5.15
C ARG A 121 -11.07 -19.15 3.90
N ASN A 122 -11.81 -19.99 3.16
CA ASN A 122 -12.60 -19.52 2.00
C ASN A 122 -13.67 -18.49 2.40
N LYS A 123 -14.34 -18.69 3.54
CA LYS A 123 -15.29 -17.70 4.09
C LYS A 123 -14.60 -16.40 4.47
N THR A 124 -13.40 -16.45 5.06
CA THR A 124 -12.58 -15.28 5.39
C THR A 124 -12.20 -14.51 4.13
N ALA A 125 -11.66 -15.17 3.10
CA ALA A 125 -11.30 -14.52 1.83
C ALA A 125 -12.52 -13.83 1.19
N ALA A 126 -13.65 -14.54 1.12
CA ALA A 126 -14.89 -13.98 0.59
C ALA A 126 -15.41 -12.79 1.43
N ALA A 127 -15.23 -12.81 2.75
CA ALA A 127 -15.62 -11.71 3.61
C ALA A 127 -14.73 -10.47 3.42
N LEU A 128 -13.41 -10.67 3.26
CA LEU A 128 -12.47 -9.59 2.94
C LEU A 128 -12.80 -8.94 1.59
N GLN A 129 -13.00 -9.75 0.53
CA GLN A 129 -13.45 -9.27 -0.78
C GLN A 129 -14.74 -8.45 -0.65
N ARG A 130 -15.78 -8.97 0.01
CA ARG A 130 -17.05 -8.26 0.18
C ARG A 130 -16.89 -6.96 0.95
N SER A 131 -16.06 -6.93 1.99
CA SER A 131 -15.85 -5.76 2.82
C SER A 131 -15.17 -4.64 2.05
N LEU A 132 -14.02 -4.94 1.42
CA LEU A 132 -13.27 -3.94 0.68
C LEU A 132 -14.00 -3.49 -0.59
N LYS A 133 -14.74 -4.40 -1.25
CA LYS A 133 -15.56 -4.06 -2.43
C LYS A 133 -16.58 -2.97 -2.12
N LYS A 134 -17.18 -2.94 -0.93
CA LYS A 134 -18.13 -1.86 -0.56
C LYS A 134 -17.49 -0.48 -0.63
N TRP A 135 -16.25 -0.35 -0.16
CA TRP A 135 -15.51 0.91 -0.23
C TRP A 135 -15.03 1.20 -1.65
N PHE A 136 -14.50 0.18 -2.33
CA PHE A 136 -14.02 0.31 -3.70
C PHE A 136 -15.13 0.77 -4.66
N ASP A 137 -16.33 0.22 -4.54
CA ASP A 137 -17.47 0.59 -5.39
C ASP A 137 -17.88 2.06 -5.22
N VAL A 138 -17.65 2.67 -4.05
CA VAL A 138 -17.83 4.12 -3.83
C VAL A 138 -16.76 4.93 -4.56
N LEU A 139 -15.54 4.39 -4.64
CA LEU A 139 -14.42 5.08 -5.31
C LEU A 139 -14.53 5.04 -6.82
N VAL A 140 -15.15 4.02 -7.43
CA VAL A 140 -15.21 3.89 -8.90
C VAL A 140 -15.79 5.16 -9.55
N GLY A 141 -14.95 5.88 -10.31
CA GLY A 141 -15.30 7.13 -10.96
C GLY A 141 -15.31 8.37 -10.06
N PHE A 142 -15.22 8.23 -8.73
CA PHE A 142 -15.14 9.37 -7.81
C PHE A 142 -13.82 10.14 -8.01
N GLU A 143 -13.91 11.43 -8.29
CA GLU A 143 -12.76 12.31 -8.57
C GLU A 143 -11.80 11.73 -9.62
N GLY A 144 -12.33 10.96 -10.57
CA GLY A 144 -11.54 10.32 -11.63
C GLY A 144 -10.72 9.11 -11.19
N PHE A 145 -11.07 8.46 -10.06
CA PHE A 145 -10.44 7.23 -9.62
C PHE A 145 -10.34 6.20 -10.75
N PRO A 146 -9.14 5.67 -11.06
CA PRO A 146 -8.87 5.05 -12.35
C PRO A 146 -9.17 3.55 -12.42
N LEU A 147 -9.62 2.93 -11.31
CA LEU A 147 -9.84 1.49 -11.24
C LEU A 147 -11.33 1.16 -11.24
N THR A 148 -11.69 0.07 -11.91
CA THR A 148 -13.07 -0.42 -12.05
C THR A 148 -13.27 -1.84 -11.51
N SER A 149 -12.18 -2.52 -11.16
CA SER A 149 -12.18 -3.88 -10.62
C SER A 149 -11.32 -3.97 -9.36
N LEU A 150 -11.77 -4.78 -8.41
CA LEU A 150 -11.06 -5.10 -7.18
C LEU A 150 -10.89 -6.62 -7.06
N ASP A 151 -9.64 -7.05 -6.87
CA ASP A 151 -9.29 -8.43 -6.54
C ASP A 151 -8.61 -8.48 -5.17
N VAL A 152 -9.18 -9.26 -4.24
CA VAL A 152 -8.67 -9.43 -2.88
C VAL A 152 -8.19 -10.86 -2.69
N ASN A 153 -6.89 -10.98 -2.45
CA ASN A 153 -6.22 -12.26 -2.31
C ASN A 153 -5.81 -12.48 -0.86
N VAL A 154 -6.04 -13.69 -0.33
CA VAL A 154 -5.45 -14.11 0.94
C VAL A 154 -4.25 -14.99 0.63
N VAL A 155 -3.06 -14.46 0.93
CA VAL A 155 -1.77 -15.07 0.53
C VAL A 155 -1.01 -15.67 1.71
N GLY A 156 -1.48 -15.44 2.94
CA GLY A 156 -0.82 -15.97 4.12
C GLY A 156 -1.70 -15.99 5.36
N TYR A 157 -1.26 -16.75 6.35
CA TYR A 157 -1.87 -16.84 7.67
C TYR A 157 -0.80 -16.81 8.75
N ALA A 158 -1.03 -16.03 9.79
CA ALA A 158 -0.28 -16.13 11.04
C ALA A 158 -1.10 -16.86 12.09
N VAL A 159 -0.54 -17.92 12.68
CA VAL A 159 -1.18 -18.78 13.68
C VAL A 159 -0.23 -19.07 14.83
N LYS A 160 -0.77 -19.38 16.02
CA LYS A 160 0.06 -19.79 17.16
C LYS A 160 0.75 -21.14 16.90
N ASP A 161 0.05 -22.05 16.23
CA ASP A 161 0.53 -23.38 15.86
C ASP A 161 0.00 -23.74 14.47
N LYS A 162 0.86 -24.31 13.61
CA LYS A 162 0.49 -24.70 12.24
C LYS A 162 -0.62 -25.75 12.20
N SER A 163 -0.70 -26.61 13.22
CA SER A 163 -1.74 -27.64 13.35
C SER A 163 -3.16 -27.08 13.46
N LEU A 164 -3.31 -25.80 13.81
CA LEU A 164 -4.59 -25.11 13.79
C LEU A 164 -5.13 -24.96 12.36
N LEU A 165 -4.27 -24.92 11.33
CA LEU A 165 -4.70 -24.85 9.94
C LEU A 165 -4.98 -26.26 9.42
N GLN A 166 -6.26 -26.60 9.30
CA GLN A 166 -6.70 -27.89 8.76
C GLN A 166 -6.96 -27.82 7.26
N GLY A 167 -6.73 -28.94 6.58
CA GLY A 167 -6.88 -29.08 5.13
C GLY A 167 -5.71 -28.47 4.35
N ASP A 168 -5.91 -28.27 3.06
CA ASP A 168 -4.85 -27.80 2.17
C ASP A 168 -4.46 -26.33 2.45
N THR A 169 -3.16 -26.09 2.59
CA THR A 169 -2.55 -24.78 2.77
C THR A 169 -1.59 -24.42 1.63
N ALA A 170 -1.60 -25.19 0.53
CA ALA A 170 -0.81 -24.90 -0.65
C ALA A 170 -1.05 -23.47 -1.16
N GLY A 171 0.04 -22.76 -1.45
CA GLY A 171 0.00 -21.37 -1.90
C GLY A 171 -0.18 -20.32 -0.80
N LEU A 172 -0.32 -20.73 0.47
CA LEU A 172 -0.33 -19.82 1.62
C LEU A 172 1.03 -19.79 2.32
N ASP A 173 1.52 -18.58 2.62
CA ASP A 173 2.64 -18.41 3.52
C ASP A 173 2.15 -18.52 4.97
N ILE A 174 2.69 -19.50 5.70
CA ILE A 174 2.27 -19.80 7.08
C ILE A 174 3.30 -19.30 8.08
N TYR A 175 2.92 -18.31 8.86
CA TYR A 175 3.72 -17.68 9.90
C TYR A 175 3.33 -18.23 11.28
N THR A 176 4.34 -18.55 12.09
CA THR A 176 4.20 -18.91 13.51
C THR A 176 5.01 -17.98 14.42
N THR A 177 5.50 -16.89 13.86
CA THR A 177 6.07 -15.76 14.61
C THR A 177 4.96 -15.06 15.37
N ALA A 178 5.34 -14.38 16.45
CA ALA A 178 4.44 -13.60 17.28
C ALA A 178 5.02 -12.20 17.49
N ASP A 179 4.14 -11.22 17.69
CA ASP A 179 4.52 -9.87 18.06
C ASP A 179 4.96 -9.80 19.54
N ALA A 180 5.26 -8.58 20.02
CA ALA A 180 5.70 -8.34 21.40
C ALA A 180 4.68 -8.80 22.46
N ASP A 181 3.40 -8.92 22.09
CA ASP A 181 2.31 -9.36 22.97
C ASP A 181 2.02 -10.87 22.85
N GLY A 182 2.83 -11.61 22.08
CA GLY A 182 2.66 -13.05 21.86
C GLY A 182 1.52 -13.39 20.90
N VAL A 183 1.02 -12.42 20.12
CA VAL A 183 -0.05 -12.62 19.15
C VAL A 183 0.54 -13.03 17.80
N PRO A 184 0.02 -14.07 17.12
CA PRO A 184 0.54 -14.50 15.83
C PRO A 184 0.67 -13.34 14.84
N GLU A 185 1.82 -13.27 14.20
CA GLU A 185 2.23 -12.13 13.39
C GLU A 185 2.62 -12.57 11.98
N CYS A 186 2.11 -11.84 10.98
CA CYS A 186 2.57 -11.97 9.60
C CYS A 186 3.95 -11.32 9.44
N ASP A 187 4.59 -11.46 8.27
CA ASP A 187 5.88 -10.81 8.03
C ASP A 187 5.78 -9.29 8.24
N THR A 188 6.55 -8.77 9.19
CA THR A 188 6.53 -7.33 9.55
C THR A 188 7.02 -6.43 8.42
N ARG A 189 7.73 -6.99 7.42
CA ARG A 189 8.09 -6.26 6.20
C ARG A 189 6.88 -5.88 5.36
N CYS A 190 5.73 -6.53 5.55
CA CYS A 190 4.47 -6.16 4.91
C CYS A 190 3.72 -5.05 5.67
N TYR A 191 4.17 -4.67 6.86
CA TYR A 191 3.46 -3.66 7.65
C TYR A 191 3.71 -2.28 7.07
N ARG A 192 2.64 -1.49 6.97
CA ARG A 192 2.74 -0.10 6.53
C ARG A 192 3.84 0.67 7.29
N GLY A 193 3.93 0.49 8.61
CA GLY A 193 4.96 1.13 9.44
C GLY A 193 6.39 0.85 8.95
N GLY A 194 6.71 -0.38 8.55
CA GLY A 194 8.02 -0.73 7.99
C GLY A 194 8.33 -0.08 6.64
N HIS A 195 7.31 0.43 5.93
CA HIS A 195 7.44 1.17 4.67
C HIS A 195 7.46 2.69 4.86
N LEU A 196 7.14 3.20 6.04
CA LEU A 196 7.14 4.63 6.36
C LEU A 196 8.51 5.13 6.88
N GLY A 197 9.48 4.22 7.06
CA GLY A 197 10.84 4.59 7.48
C GLY A 197 10.94 5.14 8.92
N VAL A 198 9.94 4.84 9.74
CA VAL A 198 9.87 5.17 11.17
C VAL A 198 10.38 4.03 12.05
#